data_AF-A0A183J3X4-F1
#
_entry.id   AF-A0A183J3X4-F1
#
_cell.length_a   1.000
_cell.length_b   1.000
_cell.length_c   1.000
_cell.angle_alpha   90.00
_cell.angle_beta   90.00
_cell.angle_gamma   90.00
#
_symmetry.space_group_name_H-M   'P 1'
#
loop_
_entity.id
_entity.type
_entity.pdbx_description
1 polymer ?
#
loop_
_entity_poly.entity_id
_entity_poly.type
_entity_poly.pdbx_seq_one_letter_code
_entity_poly.pdbx_strand_id
1 'polypeptide(L)'
;MEMPAVNGIGTARSVAKLFSLVMSGRIISKQLLKRLLKPVDMKIYDEVFGFKVISGYGFLYTINPMGQLLLNHAGFGGQDLKVDIFNNLSFAYLTNKVKLDIGERSPIFRRLQTAVYECFHQEKKKL
;
A
#
# COMPACT_ATOMS: atom_id res chain seq x y z
N MET A 1 -23.29 5.29 12.88
CA MET A 1 -23.20 5.56 11.44
C MET A 1 -21.87 5.00 10.97
N GLU A 2 -21.88 4.12 9.97
CA GLU A 2 -20.65 3.53 9.39
C GLU A 2 -19.95 4.56 8.49
N MET A 3 -18.64 4.77 8.65
CA MET A 3 -17.84 5.71 7.85
C MET A 3 -16.65 5.00 7.20
N PRO A 4 -16.87 4.11 6.22
CA PRO A 4 -15.87 3.18 5.69
C PRO A 4 -14.63 3.87 5.07
N ALA A 5 -14.73 5.17 4.76
CA ALA A 5 -13.62 5.95 4.25
C ALA A 5 -12.55 6.28 5.32
N VAL A 6 -12.90 6.30 6.61
CA VAL A 6 -12.01 6.83 7.67
C VAL A 6 -12.04 6.08 9.01
N ASN A 7 -13.11 5.36 9.34
CA ASN A 7 -13.30 4.79 10.69
C ASN A 7 -12.84 3.32 10.83
N GLY A 8 -12.04 2.81 9.90
CA GLY A 8 -11.56 1.43 9.97
C GLY A 8 -10.67 1.20 11.19
N ILE A 9 -11.01 0.19 12.00
CA ILE A 9 -10.23 -0.21 13.19
C ILE A 9 -9.61 -1.58 12.94
N GLY A 10 -8.31 -1.70 13.15
CA GLY A 10 -7.59 -2.95 12.97
C GLY A 10 -6.15 -2.91 13.45
N THR A 11 -5.44 -4.02 13.28
CA THR A 11 -3.99 -4.11 13.55
C THR A 11 -3.21 -4.18 12.25
N ALA A 12 -1.96 -3.71 12.25
CA ALA A 12 -1.08 -3.81 11.09
C ALA A 12 -0.96 -5.25 10.57
N ARG A 13 -0.89 -6.22 11.50
CA ARG A 13 -0.87 -7.66 11.20
C ARG A 13 -2.13 -8.11 10.45
N SER A 14 -3.31 -7.74 10.96
CA SER A 14 -4.58 -8.15 10.35
C SER A 14 -4.76 -7.55 8.95
N VAL A 15 -4.41 -6.27 8.77
CA VAL A 15 -4.50 -5.58 7.48
C VAL A 15 -3.53 -6.19 6.47
N ALA A 16 -2.26 -6.37 6.83
CA ALA A 16 -1.27 -6.99 5.94
C ALA A 16 -1.66 -8.43 5.57
N LYS A 17 -2.17 -9.22 6.53
CA LYS A 17 -2.66 -10.58 6.27
C LYS A 17 -3.87 -10.60 5.35
N LEU A 18 -4.83 -9.69 5.54
CA LEU A 18 -5.99 -9.56 4.66
C LEU A 18 -5.53 -9.33 3.21
N PHE A 19 -4.64 -8.37 2.99
CA PHE A 19 -4.17 -8.06 1.64
C PHE A 19 -3.28 -9.15 1.05
N SER A 20 -2.51 -9.88 1.85
CA SER A 20 -1.85 -11.11 1.41
C SER A 20 -2.85 -12.15 0.88
N LEU A 21 -3.99 -12.33 1.56
CA LEU A 21 -5.06 -13.23 1.10
C LEU A 21 -5.77 -12.72 -0.17
N VAL A 22 -6.02 -11.41 -0.27
CA VAL A 22 -6.55 -10.78 -1.50
C VAL A 22 -5.62 -11.05 -2.69
N MET A 23 -4.32 -10.79 -2.53
CA MET A 23 -3.32 -11.00 -3.59
C MET A 23 -3.17 -12.47 -4.00
N SER A 24 -3.34 -13.39 -3.05
CA SER A 24 -3.26 -14.83 -3.34
C SER A 24 -4.41 -15.34 -4.24
N GLY A 25 -5.42 -14.50 -4.52
CA GLY A 25 -6.60 -14.87 -5.28
C GLY A 25 -7.60 -15.73 -4.50
N ARG A 26 -7.46 -15.79 -3.17
CA ARG A 26 -8.37 -16.53 -2.27
C ARG A 26 -9.64 -15.76 -1.93
N ILE A 27 -9.56 -14.43 -1.95
CA ILE A 27 -10.69 -13.54 -1.63
C ILE A 27 -11.33 -12.97 -2.91
N ILE A 28 -10.50 -12.66 -3.92
CA ILE A 28 -10.96 -12.12 -5.20
C ILE A 28 -10.41 -12.94 -6.38
N SER A 29 -11.10 -12.92 -7.51
CA SER A 29 -10.67 -13.65 -8.70
C SER A 29 -9.35 -13.10 -9.25
N LYS A 30 -8.54 -13.97 -9.88
CA LYS A 30 -7.31 -13.55 -10.58
C LYS A 30 -7.60 -12.52 -11.69
N GLN A 31 -8.77 -12.58 -12.31
CA GLN A 31 -9.19 -11.59 -13.32
C GLN A 31 -9.40 -10.21 -12.69
N LEU A 32 -10.08 -10.14 -11.53
CA LEU A 32 -10.24 -8.89 -10.80
C LEU A 32 -8.90 -8.36 -10.30
N LEU A 33 -8.02 -9.23 -9.80
CA LEU A 33 -6.67 -8.85 -9.38
C LEU A 33 -5.87 -8.21 -10.52
N LYS A 34 -5.91 -8.80 -11.73
CA LYS A 34 -5.29 -8.23 -12.93
C LYS A 34 -5.86 -6.86 -13.31
N ARG A 35 -7.15 -6.61 -13.05
CA ARG A 35 -7.78 -5.32 -13.28
C ARG A 35 -7.33 -4.29 -12.25
N LEU A 36 -7.28 -4.66 -10.97
CA LEU A 36 -6.77 -3.78 -9.90
C LEU A 36 -5.32 -3.36 -10.12
N LEU A 37 -4.50 -4.20 -10.76
CA LEU A 37 -3.10 -3.84 -11.08
C LEU A 37 -2.94 -2.77 -12.17
N LYS A 38 -4.03 -2.35 -12.82
CA LYS A 38 -4.02 -1.30 -13.84
C LYS A 38 -4.68 -0.05 -13.28
N PRO A 39 -3.93 1.01 -12.95
CA PRO A 39 -4.51 2.28 -12.53
C PRO A 39 -5.49 2.82 -13.56
N VAL A 40 -6.46 3.58 -13.07
CA VAL A 40 -7.37 4.35 -13.93
C VAL A 40 -6.70 5.66 -14.33
N ASP A 41 -6.08 6.33 -13.35
CA ASP A 41 -5.45 7.63 -13.51
C ASP A 41 -3.94 7.53 -13.35
N MET A 42 -3.20 8.04 -14.34
CA MET A 42 -1.75 7.96 -14.38
C MET A 42 -1.12 9.34 -14.19
N LYS A 43 -0.62 9.60 -12.96
CA LYS A 43 0.11 10.83 -12.58
C LYS A 43 -0.69 12.12 -12.77
N ILE A 44 -1.99 12.07 -12.46
CA ILE A 44 -2.89 13.22 -12.51
C ILE A 44 -2.63 14.10 -11.29
N TYR A 45 -2.60 15.42 -11.48
CA TYR A 45 -2.52 16.35 -10.36
C TYR A 45 -3.85 16.37 -9.61
N ASP A 46 -3.81 16.05 -8.32
CA ASP A 46 -4.97 16.05 -7.46
C ASP A 46 -5.02 17.38 -6.69
N GLU A 47 -6.08 18.15 -6.93
CA GLU A 47 -6.27 19.48 -6.32
C GLU A 47 -6.49 19.42 -4.81
N VAL A 48 -6.99 18.30 -4.29
CA VAL A 48 -7.25 18.12 -2.86
C VAL A 48 -5.95 17.75 -2.14
N PHE A 49 -5.16 16.85 -2.72
CA PHE A 49 -3.87 16.45 -2.18
C PHE A 49 -2.76 17.48 -2.43
N GLY A 50 -2.85 18.25 -3.52
CA GLY A 50 -1.82 19.21 -3.95
C GLY A 50 -0.58 18.54 -4.55
N PHE A 51 -0.73 17.35 -5.13
CA PHE A 51 0.35 16.63 -5.83
C PHE A 51 -0.17 15.62 -6.83
N LYS A 52 0.74 15.12 -7.68
CA LYS A 52 0.41 14.08 -8.65
C LYS A 52 0.23 12.72 -7.99
N VAL A 53 -0.87 12.06 -8.29
CA VAL A 53 -1.21 10.72 -7.80
C VAL A 53 -1.38 9.74 -8.95
N ILE A 54 -1.19 8.46 -8.65
CA ILE A 54 -1.62 7.35 -9.49
C ILE A 54 -2.74 6.68 -8.70
N SER A 55 -3.93 6.54 -9.28
CA SER A 55 -5.12 6.09 -8.56
C SER A 55 -6.05 5.25 -9.43
N GLY A 56 -6.99 4.57 -8.78
CA GLY A 56 -7.96 3.70 -9.46
C GLY A 56 -8.57 2.66 -8.54
N TYR A 57 -9.86 2.36 -8.73
CA TYR A 57 -10.61 1.34 -7.99
C TYR A 57 -10.58 1.49 -6.46
N GLY A 58 -10.47 2.73 -5.95
CA GLY A 58 -10.38 3.01 -4.52
C GLY A 58 -8.99 2.85 -3.91
N PHE A 59 -7.95 2.66 -4.74
CA PHE A 59 -6.56 2.57 -4.31
C PHE A 59 -5.71 3.69 -4.90
N LEU A 60 -4.62 3.97 -4.20
CA LEU A 60 -3.48 4.70 -4.72
C LEU A 60 -2.43 3.70 -5.21
N TYR A 61 -1.52 4.15 -6.06
CA TYR A 61 -0.43 3.31 -6.55
C TYR A 61 0.90 4.02 -6.40
N THR A 62 1.92 3.25 -6.06
CA THR A 62 3.29 3.73 -5.84
C THR A 62 4.28 2.80 -6.49
N ILE A 63 5.52 3.24 -6.68
CA ILE A 63 6.53 2.45 -7.39
C ILE A 63 7.53 1.91 -6.37
N ASN A 64 7.77 0.60 -6.36
CA ASN A 64 8.79 0.00 -5.52
C ASN A 64 10.21 0.28 -6.04
N PRO A 65 11.27 -0.01 -5.27
CA PRO A 65 12.65 0.18 -5.74
C PRO A 65 13.03 -0.60 -7.01
N MET A 66 12.24 -1.62 -7.39
CA MET A 66 12.42 -2.43 -8.60
C MET A 66 11.65 -1.88 -9.81
N GLY A 67 11.01 -0.72 -9.70
CA GLY A 67 10.22 -0.11 -10.78
C GLY A 67 8.83 -0.71 -10.97
N GLN A 68 8.36 -1.53 -10.02
CA GLN A 68 7.07 -2.23 -10.11
C GLN A 68 5.97 -1.45 -9.38
N LEU A 69 4.76 -1.51 -9.93
CA LEU A 69 3.61 -0.80 -9.39
C LEU A 69 3.00 -1.55 -8.20
N LEU A 70 2.92 -0.88 -7.07
CA LEU A 70 2.34 -1.35 -5.82
C LEU A 70 0.95 -0.78 -5.65
N LEU A 71 0.02 -1.61 -5.17
CA LEU A 71 -1.24 -1.14 -4.65
C LEU A 71 -1.03 -0.58 -3.25
N ASN A 72 -1.63 0.58 -2.98
CA ASN A 72 -1.41 1.39 -1.79
C ASN A 72 -2.73 1.97 -1.25
N HIS A 73 -2.78 2.20 0.07
CA HIS A 73 -3.80 3.07 0.64
C HIS A 73 -3.26 3.77 1.89
N ALA A 74 -2.86 5.03 1.72
CA ALA A 74 -2.37 5.85 2.82
C ALA A 74 -3.54 6.37 3.66
N GLY A 75 -3.38 6.34 4.98
CA GLY A 75 -4.28 6.99 5.92
C GLY A 75 -3.63 8.19 6.56
N PHE A 76 -4.44 9.19 6.89
CA PHE A 76 -3.97 10.35 7.65
C PHE A 76 -3.37 9.92 9.00
N GLY A 77 -2.34 10.64 9.47
CA GLY A 77 -1.62 10.31 10.71
C GLY A 77 -0.38 9.44 10.52
N GLY A 78 0.02 9.20 9.26
CA GLY A 78 1.24 8.47 8.90
C GLY A 78 1.09 6.96 8.80
N GLN A 79 -0.14 6.45 8.76
CA GLN A 79 -0.42 5.02 8.54
C GLN A 79 -0.48 4.71 7.05
N ASP A 80 -0.02 3.53 6.65
CA ASP A 80 0.02 3.16 5.23
C ASP A 80 0.02 1.64 5.04
N LEU A 81 -0.42 1.21 3.86
CA LEU A 81 -0.49 -0.18 3.41
C LEU A 81 0.18 -0.28 2.05
N LYS A 82 1.12 -1.22 1.91
CA LYS A 82 1.74 -1.57 0.63
C LYS A 82 1.48 -3.02 0.28
N VAL A 83 1.19 -3.23 -1.00
CA VAL A 83 0.79 -4.51 -1.57
C VAL A 83 1.58 -4.70 -2.86
N ASP A 84 2.65 -5.51 -2.78
CA ASP A 84 3.56 -5.85 -3.86
C ASP A 84 3.25 -7.26 -4.40
N ILE A 85 2.45 -7.29 -5.46
CA ILE A 85 1.99 -8.53 -6.07
C ILE A 85 3.13 -9.26 -6.78
N PHE A 86 4.08 -8.51 -7.33
CA PHE A 86 5.20 -9.08 -8.07
C PHE A 86 6.17 -9.82 -7.15
N ASN A 87 6.26 -9.39 -5.89
CA ASN A 87 7.11 -9.99 -4.88
C ASN A 87 6.35 -10.83 -3.82
N ASN A 88 5.04 -11.00 -3.98
CA ASN A 88 4.16 -11.66 -3.00
C ASN A 88 4.35 -11.11 -1.57
N LEU A 89 4.45 -9.79 -1.47
CA LEU A 89 4.78 -9.08 -0.23
C LEU A 89 3.66 -8.10 0.10
N SER A 90 3.15 -8.15 1.31
CA SER A 90 2.23 -7.15 1.86
C SER A 90 2.69 -6.74 3.24
N PHE A 91 2.68 -5.44 3.50
CA PHE A 91 3.02 -4.89 4.80
C PHE A 91 2.19 -3.65 5.07
N ALA A 92 1.86 -3.45 6.33
CA ALA A 92 1.10 -2.31 6.80
C ALA A 92 1.81 -1.69 8.01
N TYR A 93 1.66 -0.38 8.15
CA TYR A 93 2.09 0.37 9.32
C TYR A 93 0.89 1.12 9.87
N LEU A 94 0.50 0.77 11.10
CA LEU A 94 -0.56 1.46 11.84
C LEU A 94 0.05 2.05 13.11
N THR A 95 -0.44 3.22 13.51
CA THR A 95 0.12 4.00 14.61
C THR A 95 -1.00 4.75 15.33
N ASN A 96 -0.91 4.81 16.66
CA ASN A 96 -1.80 5.63 17.48
C ASN A 96 -1.29 7.06 17.68
N LYS A 97 -0.07 7.37 17.23
CA LYS A 97 0.49 8.72 17.24
C LYS A 97 0.29 9.36 15.88
N VAL A 98 -0.66 10.29 15.81
CA VAL A 98 -0.93 11.09 14.62
C VAL A 98 0.30 11.93 14.27
N LYS A 99 0.62 11.96 12.99
CA LYS A 99 1.70 12.74 12.39
C LYS A 99 1.10 13.57 11.25
N LEU A 100 1.66 14.75 11.01
CA LEU A 100 1.24 15.63 9.92
C LEU A 100 1.87 15.20 8.59
N ASP A 101 1.76 13.91 8.28
CA ASP A 101 2.25 13.30 7.05
C ASP A 101 1.26 12.25 6.52
N ILE A 102 1.41 11.91 5.23
CA ILE A 102 0.56 10.92 4.55
C ILE A 102 1.38 10.14 3.53
N GLY A 103 1.20 8.83 3.53
CA GLY A 103 1.79 7.92 2.54
C GLY A 103 3.31 8.03 2.44
N GLU A 104 3.82 8.14 1.21
CA GLU A 104 5.27 8.21 0.92
C GLU A 104 5.97 9.48 1.45
N ARG A 105 5.19 10.49 1.86
CA ARG A 105 5.74 11.68 2.50
C ARG A 105 6.09 11.44 3.97
N SER A 106 5.65 10.33 4.58
CA SER A 106 6.01 10.00 5.96
C SER A 106 7.43 9.43 6.04
N PRO A 107 8.38 10.12 6.72
CA PRO A 107 9.74 9.61 6.86
C PRO A 107 9.82 8.28 7.62
N ILE A 108 8.90 8.07 8.57
CA ILE A 108 8.85 6.85 9.39
C ILE A 108 8.40 5.67 8.54
N PHE A 109 7.34 5.85 7.76
CA PHE A 109 6.87 4.80 6.86
C PHE A 109 7.92 4.46 5.81
N ARG A 110 8.59 5.47 5.24
CA ARG A 110 9.65 5.26 4.25
C ARG A 110 10.82 4.44 4.80
N ARG A 111 11.24 4.68 6.05
CA ARG A 111 12.26 3.86 6.72
C ARG A 111 11.83 2.40 6.88
N LEU A 112 10.58 2.17 7.28
CA LEU A 112 10.03 0.81 7.35
C LEU A 112 10.02 0.14 5.98
N GLN A 113 9.54 0.83 4.94
CA GLN A 113 9.53 0.30 3.57
C GLN A 113 10.93 -0.07 3.11
N THR A 114 11.93 0.79 3.33
CA THR A 114 13.33 0.50 3.01
C THR A 114 13.81 -0.77 3.72
N ALA A 115 13.63 -0.86 5.04
CA ALA A 115 14.07 -2.03 5.81
C ALA A 115 13.38 -3.33 5.34
N VAL A 116 12.09 -3.27 5.02
CA VAL A 116 11.34 -4.42 4.49
C VAL A 116 11.94 -4.92 3.18
N TYR A 117 12.23 -4.02 2.23
CA TYR A 117 12.83 -4.40 0.95
C TYR A 117 14.28 -4.87 1.09
N GLU A 118 15.06 -4.30 2.00
CA GLU A 118 16.42 -4.77 2.32
C GLU A 118 16.40 -6.21 2.83
N CYS A 119 15.56 -6.51 3.82
CA CYS A 119 15.39 -7.87 4.34
C CYS A 119 14.91 -8.83 3.25
N PHE A 120 13.94 -8.41 2.44
CA PHE A 120 13.43 -9.22 1.34
C PHE A 120 14.51 -9.57 0.30
N HIS A 121 15.36 -8.61 -0.07
CA HIS A 121 16.48 -8.85 -0.98
C HIS A 121 17.56 -9.76 -0.37
N GLN A 122 17.83 -9.62 0.93
CA GLN A 122 18.79 -10.50 1.61
C GLN A 122 18.29 -11.96 1.63
N GLU A 123 17.01 -12.18 1.92
CA GLU A 123 16.42 -13.52 1.88
C GLU A 123 16.43 -14.13 0.47
N LYS A 124 16.12 -13.33 -0.56
CA LYS A 124 16.21 -13.78 -1.97
C LYS A 124 17.61 -14.20 -2.40
N LYS A 125 18.67 -13.62 -1.83
CA LYS A 125 20.06 -14.00 -2.14
C LYS A 125 20.51 -15.32 -1.50
N LYS A 126 19.79 -15.79 -0.49
CA LYS A 126 20.11 -17.06 0.21
C LYS A 126 19.50 -18.29 -0.46
N LEU A 127 18.51 -18.09 -1.33
CA LEU A 127 17.83 -19.11 -2.14
C LEU A 127 18.53 -19.27 -3.49
#